data_AF-A0A011QG10-F1
#
_entry.id   AF-A0A011QG10-F1
#
_cell.length_a   1.000
_cell.length_b   1.000
_cell.length_c   1.000
_cell.angle_alpha   90.00
_cell.angle_beta   90.00
_cell.angle_gamma   90.00
#
_symmetry.space_group_name_H-M   'P 1'
#
loop_
_entity.id
_entity.type
_entity.pdbx_description
1 polymer ?
#
loop_
_entity_poly.entity_id
_entity_poly.type
_entity_poly.pdbx_seq_one_letter_code
_entity_poly.pdbx_strand_id
1 'polypeptide(L)'
;MKVAQIPISRPNCPGQIPGNDFGDQEPGNNRQIADFCRLTYRIQFPMFAKTTVVGEQANPFYRQLAAISGSAPQWNFHKYLIDRDGRQVLSFGSRVEPDDWMLLARVEEFLDR
;
A
#
# COMPACT_ATOMS: atom_id res chain seq x y z
N MET A 1 13.57 3.96 0.55
CA MET A 1 12.61 2.89 0.87
C MET A 1 11.19 3.43 0.75
N LYS A 2 10.31 2.71 0.06
CA LYS A 2 8.89 3.07 -0.08
C LYS A 2 8.02 1.92 0.41
N VAL A 3 7.02 2.21 1.23
CA VAL A 3 5.96 1.26 1.59
C VAL A 3 4.75 1.60 0.74
N ALA A 4 4.27 0.65 -0.06
CA ALA A 4 3.01 0.79 -0.80
C ALA A 4 1.93 -0.02 -0.08
N GLN A 5 0.85 0.65 0.34
CA GLN A 5 -0.25 0.03 1.07
C GLN A 5 -1.59 0.43 0.46
N ILE A 6 -2.49 -0.54 0.31
CA ILE A 6 -3.88 -0.33 -0.13
C ILE A 6 -4.70 0.02 1.12
N PRO A 7 -5.27 1.24 1.23
CA PRO A 7 -5.97 1.68 2.43
C PRO A 7 -7.41 1.15 2.50
N ILE A 8 -8.00 1.34 3.68
CA ILE A 8 -9.46 1.48 3.86
C ILE A 8 -9.76 2.42 5.04
N SER A 9 -8.94 2.43 6.11
CA SER A 9 -9.20 3.24 7.33
C SER A 9 -8.23 2.89 8.48
N ARG A 10 -6.91 3.06 8.29
CA ARG A 10 -5.99 3.10 9.44
C ARG A 10 -5.02 4.28 9.33
N PRO A 11 -4.87 5.08 10.39
CA PRO A 11 -3.97 6.23 10.39
C PRO A 11 -2.51 5.73 10.41
N ASN A 12 -1.64 6.36 9.62
CA ASN A 12 -0.16 6.32 9.74
C ASN A 12 0.66 5.35 8.86
N CYS A 13 0.38 5.23 7.55
CA CYS A 13 1.41 4.80 6.59
C CYS A 13 1.61 5.84 5.47
N PRO A 14 2.85 6.28 5.15
CA PRO A 14 3.13 7.09 3.98
C PRO A 14 2.98 6.26 2.69
N GLY A 15 2.45 6.87 1.60
CA GLY A 15 2.36 6.20 0.28
C GLY A 15 1.08 5.40 0.00
N GLN A 16 -0.07 5.86 0.49
CA GLN A 16 -1.36 5.17 0.33
C GLN A 16 -1.91 5.28 -1.10
N ILE A 17 -2.34 4.13 -1.66
CA ILE A 17 -2.98 4.04 -2.98
C ILE A 17 -4.39 3.45 -2.81
N PRO A 18 -5.45 4.26 -2.94
CA PRO A 18 -6.83 3.78 -2.82
C PRO A 18 -7.17 2.70 -3.86
N GLY A 19 -7.97 1.71 -3.47
CA GLY A 19 -8.40 0.58 -4.29
C GLY A 19 -9.74 0.04 -3.82
N ASN A 20 -10.67 -0.21 -4.76
CA ASN A 20 -12.00 -0.73 -4.46
C ASN A 20 -12.16 -2.20 -4.86
N ASP A 21 -11.06 -2.90 -5.14
CA ASP A 21 -11.08 -4.24 -5.74
C ASP A 21 -11.51 -5.34 -4.75
N PHE A 22 -11.57 -5.02 -3.45
CA PHE A 22 -11.89 -5.98 -2.39
C PHE A 22 -13.13 -5.53 -1.62
N GLY A 23 -14.27 -6.14 -1.97
CA GLY A 23 -15.52 -6.03 -1.21
C GLY A 23 -16.17 -4.64 -1.18
N ASP A 24 -15.95 -3.81 -2.21
CA ASP A 24 -16.50 -2.45 -2.32
C ASP A 24 -16.24 -1.54 -1.11
N GLN A 25 -15.06 -1.70 -0.51
CA GLN A 25 -14.71 -1.02 0.75
C GLN A 25 -14.26 0.44 0.55
N GLU A 26 -14.03 0.89 -0.69
CA GLU A 26 -13.70 2.28 -1.08
C GLU A 26 -14.56 2.79 -2.27
N PRO A 27 -15.89 2.91 -2.10
CA PRO A 27 -16.80 3.23 -3.20
C PRO A 27 -16.71 4.69 -3.65
N GLY A 28 -16.17 5.58 -2.81
CA GLY A 28 -16.05 7.02 -3.07
C GLY A 28 -15.13 7.37 -4.25
N ASN A 29 -15.27 8.58 -4.76
CA ASN A 29 -14.33 9.14 -5.75
C ASN A 29 -13.06 9.68 -5.06
N ASN A 30 -12.01 9.96 -5.85
CA ASN A 30 -10.71 10.43 -5.33
C ASN A 30 -10.82 11.61 -4.36
N ARG A 31 -11.71 12.58 -4.64
CA ARG A 31 -11.90 13.76 -3.78
C ARG A 31 -12.56 13.39 -2.47
N GLN A 32 -13.62 12.56 -2.51
CA GLN A 32 -14.32 12.10 -1.32
C GLN A 32 -13.41 11.27 -0.41
N ILE A 33 -12.62 10.37 -0.99
CA ILE A 33 -11.63 9.57 -0.26
C ILE A 33 -10.59 10.50 0.38
N ALA A 34 -10.08 11.47 -0.38
CA ALA A 34 -9.08 12.40 0.13
C ALA A 34 -9.60 13.27 1.27
N ASP A 35 -10.79 13.82 1.12
CA ASP A 35 -11.45 14.63 2.14
C ASP A 35 -11.75 13.80 3.39
N PHE A 36 -12.24 12.56 3.25
CA PHE A 36 -12.46 11.64 4.37
C PHE A 36 -11.15 11.36 5.14
N CYS A 37 -10.08 11.00 4.43
CA CYS A 37 -8.79 10.71 5.06
C CYS A 37 -8.19 11.93 5.78
N ARG A 38 -8.31 13.12 5.19
CA ARG A 38 -7.81 14.35 5.80
C ARG A 38 -8.62 14.77 7.02
N LEU A 39 -9.94 14.74 6.92
CA LEU A 39 -10.84 15.22 7.99
C LEU A 39 -10.87 14.24 9.17
N THR A 40 -10.92 12.93 8.90
CA THR A 40 -11.06 11.90 9.93
C THR A 40 -9.72 11.50 10.54
N TYR A 41 -8.68 11.33 9.71
CA TYR A 41 -7.40 10.74 10.14
C TYR A 41 -6.23 11.71 10.09
N ARG A 42 -6.45 12.97 9.70
CA ARG A 42 -5.43 14.03 9.64
C ARG A 42 -4.17 13.61 8.87
N ILE A 43 -4.33 12.82 7.81
CA ILE A 43 -3.22 12.36 6.97
C ILE A 43 -2.62 13.58 6.25
N GLN A 44 -1.30 13.75 6.36
CA GLN A 44 -0.56 14.88 5.78
C GLN A 44 0.21 14.53 4.51
N PHE A 45 0.21 13.25 4.10
CA PHE A 45 0.95 12.77 2.94
C PHE A 45 0.09 12.79 1.67
N PRO A 46 0.71 12.97 0.49
CA PRO A 46 0.01 12.86 -0.78
C PRO A 46 -0.56 11.44 -0.96
N MET A 47 -1.84 11.36 -1.32
CA MET A 47 -2.50 10.12 -1.71
C MET A 47 -2.51 10.01 -3.23
N PHE A 48 -2.35 8.80 -3.74
CA PHE A 48 -2.52 8.54 -5.17
C PHE A 48 -4.01 8.51 -5.54
N ALA A 49 -4.29 8.64 -6.84
CA ALA A 49 -5.63 8.40 -7.36
C ALA A 49 -6.02 6.93 -7.15
N LYS A 50 -7.33 6.68 -6.94
CA LYS A 50 -7.89 5.33 -6.90
C LYS A 50 -7.55 4.57 -8.17
N THR A 51 -7.08 3.34 -8.01
CA THR A 51 -6.69 2.48 -9.13
C THR A 51 -6.97 1.03 -8.78
N THR A 52 -7.09 0.18 -9.81
CA THR A 52 -7.21 -1.26 -9.61
C THR A 52 -5.83 -1.86 -9.35
N VAL A 53 -5.73 -2.75 -8.38
CA VAL A 53 -4.46 -3.33 -7.89
C VAL A 53 -4.34 -4.83 -8.14
N VAL A 54 -5.42 -5.46 -8.65
CA VAL A 54 -5.48 -6.90 -8.96
C VAL A 54 -6.05 -7.15 -10.36
N GLY A 55 -5.81 -8.36 -10.88
CA GLY A 55 -6.31 -8.79 -12.20
C GLY A 55 -5.55 -8.16 -13.37
N GLU A 56 -6.06 -8.40 -14.59
CA GLU A 56 -5.40 -7.98 -15.84
C GLU A 56 -5.29 -6.46 -15.97
N GLN A 57 -6.31 -5.75 -15.48
CA GLN A 57 -6.38 -4.27 -15.50
C GLN A 57 -5.67 -3.62 -14.30
N ALA A 58 -4.95 -4.41 -13.48
CA ALA A 58 -4.15 -3.86 -12.39
C ALA A 58 -3.19 -2.79 -12.89
N ASN A 59 -3.01 -1.74 -12.10
CA ASN A 59 -2.04 -0.69 -12.34
C ASN A 59 -0.66 -1.31 -12.65
N PRO A 60 0.05 -0.85 -13.69
CA PRO A 60 1.36 -1.38 -14.06
C PRO A 60 2.35 -1.45 -12.88
N PHE A 61 2.27 -0.49 -11.95
CA PHE A 61 3.07 -0.48 -10.73
C PHE A 61 2.83 -1.75 -9.89
N TYR A 62 1.58 -2.09 -9.57
CA TYR A 62 1.26 -3.29 -8.78
C TYR A 62 1.60 -4.59 -9.51
N ARG A 63 1.42 -4.64 -10.84
CA ARG A 63 1.86 -5.80 -11.63
C ARG A 63 3.37 -6.01 -11.53
N GLN A 64 4.15 -4.92 -11.58
CA GLN A 64 5.59 -4.99 -11.44
C GLN A 64 6.02 -5.44 -10.04
N LEU A 65 5.39 -4.90 -8.98
CA LEU A 65 5.66 -5.33 -7.60
C LEU A 65 5.33 -6.81 -7.39
N ALA A 66 4.21 -7.29 -7.93
CA ALA A 66 3.84 -8.69 -7.87
C ALA A 66 4.81 -9.59 -8.64
N ALA A 67 5.30 -9.13 -9.80
CA ALA A 67 6.31 -9.85 -10.58
C ALA A 67 7.66 -9.98 -9.86
N ILE A 68 8.11 -8.93 -9.16
CA ILE A 68 9.38 -8.94 -8.41
C ILE A 68 9.27 -9.76 -7.13
N SER A 69 8.20 -9.56 -6.35
CA SER A 69 8.02 -10.20 -5.04
C SER A 69 7.43 -11.61 -5.10
N GLY A 70 6.86 -12.01 -6.25
CA GLY A 70 6.11 -13.26 -6.41
C GLY A 70 4.74 -13.26 -5.72
N SER A 71 4.26 -12.12 -5.23
CA SER A 71 3.03 -12.03 -4.44
C SER A 71 2.22 -10.82 -4.86
N ALA A 72 0.96 -11.04 -5.25
CA ALA A 72 -0.01 -9.98 -5.55
C ALA A 72 -0.86 -9.64 -4.31
N PRO A 73 -1.50 -8.46 -4.26
CA PRO A 73 -2.44 -8.15 -3.20
C PRO A 73 -3.61 -9.14 -3.20
N GLN A 74 -3.93 -9.71 -2.04
CA GLN A 74 -5.08 -10.61 -1.87
C GLN A 74 -6.22 -9.95 -1.11
N TRP A 75 -5.93 -8.85 -0.41
CA TRP A 75 -6.89 -8.07 0.34
C TRP A 75 -6.33 -6.66 0.56
N ASN A 76 -7.19 -5.76 1.01
CA ASN A 76 -6.79 -4.44 1.49
C ASN A 76 -5.74 -4.55 2.61
N PHE A 77 -4.94 -3.50 2.81
CA PHE A 77 -3.80 -3.46 3.73
C PHE A 77 -2.65 -4.42 3.44
N HIS A 78 -2.58 -4.99 2.23
CA HIS A 78 -1.35 -5.60 1.75
C HIS A 78 -0.23 -4.55 1.66
N LYS A 79 0.99 -4.93 2.02
CA LYS A 79 2.13 -4.00 2.10
C LYS A 79 3.28 -4.52 1.24
N TYR A 80 3.85 -3.64 0.43
CA TYR A 80 5.13 -3.89 -0.22
C TYR A 80 6.21 -3.03 0.40
N LEU A 81 7.36 -3.63 0.69
CA LEU A 81 8.58 -2.92 1.07
C LEU A 81 9.54 -2.91 -0.11
N ILE A 82 9.86 -1.71 -0.61
CA ILE A 82 10.69 -1.51 -1.79
C ILE A 82 12.00 -0.87 -1.37
N ASP A 83 13.13 -1.43 -1.81
CA ASP A 83 14.47 -0.86 -1.58
C ASP A 83 14.66 0.49 -2.27
N ARG A 84 15.82 1.11 -2.05
CA ARG A 84 16.12 2.44 -2.61
C ARG A 84 16.23 2.42 -4.13
N ASP A 85 16.71 1.30 -4.68
CA ASP A 85 16.97 1.12 -6.11
C ASP A 85 15.77 0.58 -6.90
N GLY A 86 14.69 0.16 -6.20
CA GLY A 86 13.54 -0.52 -6.79
C GLY A 86 13.82 -1.94 -7.28
N ARG A 87 14.90 -2.59 -6.82
CA ARG A 87 15.33 -3.93 -7.29
C ARG A 87 14.82 -5.04 -6.40
N GLN A 88 14.77 -4.81 -5.09
CA GLN A 88 14.22 -5.74 -4.13
C GLN A 88 12.86 -5.27 -3.64
N VAL A 89 11.89 -6.19 -3.68
CA VAL A 89 10.54 -5.96 -3.16
C VAL A 89 10.16 -7.11 -2.24
N LEU A 90 9.86 -6.80 -0.99
CA LEU A 90 9.25 -7.74 -0.04
C LEU A 90 7.75 -7.51 0.00
N SER A 91 7.00 -8.60 0.19
CA SER A 91 5.53 -8.60 0.28
C SER A 91 5.10 -9.05 1.67
N PHE A 92 4.15 -8.32 2.26
CA PHE A 92 3.54 -8.65 3.54
C PHE A 92 2.02 -8.64 3.40
N GLY A 93 1.41 -9.75 3.79
CA GLY A 93 -0.03 -9.92 3.74
C GLY A 93 -0.77 -8.99 4.70
N SER A 94 -2.07 -8.83 4.49
CA SER A 94 -2.93 -7.89 5.22
C SER A 94 -3.01 -8.11 6.73
N ARG A 95 -2.68 -9.32 7.22
CA ARG A 95 -2.65 -9.66 8.64
C ARG A 95 -1.40 -9.17 9.38
N VAL A 96 -0.34 -8.83 8.64
CA VAL A 96 0.86 -8.26 9.23
C VAL A 96 0.53 -6.83 9.64
N GLU A 97 0.58 -6.54 10.93
CA GLU A 97 0.28 -5.20 11.46
C GLU A 97 1.41 -4.21 11.12
N PRO A 98 1.13 -2.89 11.02
CA PRO A 98 2.15 -1.89 10.70
C PRO A 98 3.33 -1.83 11.69
N ASP A 99 3.10 -2.21 12.94
CA ASP A 99 4.07 -2.27 14.03
C ASP A 99 4.63 -3.68 14.28
N ASP A 100 4.34 -4.63 13.37
CA ASP A 100 4.89 -5.97 13.44
C ASP A 100 6.43 -5.92 13.43
N TRP A 101 7.05 -6.53 14.44
CA TRP A 101 8.49 -6.46 14.66
C TRP A 101 9.30 -7.00 13.47
N MET A 102 8.78 -7.99 12.74
CA MET A 102 9.46 -8.55 11.57
C MET A 102 9.40 -7.57 10.40
N LEU A 103 8.27 -6.88 10.21
CA LEU A 103 8.16 -5.80 9.23
C LEU A 103 9.12 -4.65 9.56
N LEU A 104 9.16 -4.20 10.82
CA LEU A 104 10.03 -3.12 11.28
C LEU A 104 11.52 -3.48 11.12
N ALA A 105 11.93 -4.71 11.45
CA ALA A 105 13.30 -5.15 11.25
C ALA A 105 13.73 -5.10 9.77
N ARG A 106 12.82 -5.45 8.83
CA ARG A 106 13.10 -5.33 7.39
C ARG A 106 13.16 -3.89 6.93
N VAL A 107 12.32 -3.02 7.50
CA VAL A 107 12.38 -1.59 7.25
C VAL A 107 13.76 -1.04 7.63
N GLU A 108 14.25 -1.36 8.82
CA GLU A 108 15.58 -0.94 9.29
C GLU A 108 16.68 -1.46 8.37
N GLU A 109 16.65 -2.75 8.00
CA GLU A 109 17.59 -3.35 7.04
C GLU A 109 17.62 -2.59 5.70
N PHE A 110 16.47 -2.12 5.22
CA PHE A 110 16.35 -1.40 3.94
C PHE A 110 16.73 0.10 4.06
N LEU A 111 16.80 0.64 5.28
CA LEU A 111 17.24 2.01 5.55
C LEU A 111 18.76 2.10 5.71
N ASP A 112 19.40 1.08 6.27
CA ASP A 112 20.85 1.06 6.53
C ASP A 112 21.70 0.73 5.28
N ARG A 113 21.06 0.45 4.15
CA ARG A 113 21.68 0.22 2.84
C ARG A 113 21.53 1.45 1.94
#